data_AF-A0A9Q3P5M2-F1
#
_entry.id   AF-A0A9Q3P5M2-F1
#
_cell.length_a   1.000
_cell.length_b   1.000
_cell.length_c   1.000
_cell.angle_alpha   90.00
_cell.angle_beta   90.00
_cell.angle_gamma   90.00
#
_symmetry.space_group_name_H-M   'P 1'
#
loop_
_entity.id
_entity.type
_entity.pdbx_description
1 polymer ?
#
loop_
_entity_poly.entity_id
_entity_poly.type
_entity_poly.pdbx_seq_one_letter_code
_entity_poly.pdbx_strand_id
1 'polypeptide(L)'
;MKAPDSFDGFQAHKWRGFIQSCQSTFHNDPENFFSERKKVLYSTSFLTGRAGKWIEPYLSNIYNEETPYLLNNWKWFEAQLFNLFNDPNEIRKAEHEFDNLRIKESGDVSLSIAYFRSLMSSV
;
A
#
# COMPACT_ATOMS: atom_id res chain seq x y z
N MET A 1 17.33 -8.43 4.12
CA MET A 1 15.97 -7.90 4.39
C MET A 1 14.96 -9.02 4.29
N LYS A 2 13.84 -8.92 5.01
CA LYS A 2 12.69 -9.81 4.80
C LYS A 2 11.94 -9.36 3.54
N ALA A 3 11.58 -10.29 2.68
CA ALA A 3 10.70 -10.02 1.55
C ALA A 3 9.30 -9.59 2.05
N PRO A 4 8.54 -8.80 1.27
CA PRO A 4 7.16 -8.48 1.59
C PRO A 4 6.31 -9.73 1.82
N ASP A 5 5.40 -9.67 2.78
CA ASP A 5 4.35 -10.68 2.90
C ASP A 5 3.35 -10.51 1.75
N SER A 6 2.75 -11.61 1.28
CA SER A 6 1.80 -11.56 0.16
C SER A 6 0.53 -10.78 0.49
N PHE A 7 0.03 -10.02 -0.48
CA PHE A 7 -1.23 -9.26 -0.38
C PHE A 7 -2.31 -9.88 -1.28
N ASP A 8 -3.42 -10.33 -0.69
CA ASP A 8 -4.49 -11.05 -1.38
C ASP A 8 -5.64 -10.16 -1.89
N GLY A 9 -5.70 -8.91 -1.43
CA GLY A 9 -6.78 -7.97 -1.73
C GLY A 9 -8.08 -8.20 -0.94
N PHE A 10 -8.08 -9.08 0.08
CA PHE A 10 -9.23 -9.28 0.98
C PHE A 10 -9.00 -8.62 2.35
N GLN A 11 -7.76 -8.63 2.82
CA GLN A 11 -7.40 -8.11 4.14
C GLN A 11 -6.88 -6.68 4.02
N ALA A 12 -7.79 -5.70 3.93
CA ALA A 12 -7.46 -4.28 3.74
C ALA A 12 -6.39 -3.77 4.73
N HIS A 13 -6.46 -4.20 6.01
CA HIS A 13 -5.48 -3.83 7.04
C HIS A 13 -4.04 -4.27 6.73
N LYS A 14 -3.83 -5.29 5.87
CA LYS A 14 -2.50 -5.76 5.47
C LYS A 14 -1.86 -4.91 4.36
N TRP A 15 -2.64 -4.07 3.68
CA TRP A 15 -2.15 -3.21 2.60
C TRP A 15 -0.98 -2.33 3.05
N ARG A 16 -1.08 -1.70 4.24
CA ARG A 16 -0.05 -0.79 4.75
C ARG A 16 1.28 -1.51 5.01
N GLY A 17 1.23 -2.68 5.64
CA GLY A 17 2.42 -3.49 5.92
C GLY A 17 3.10 -3.98 4.64
N PHE A 18 2.29 -4.34 3.64
CA PHE A 18 2.79 -4.70 2.31
C PHE A 18 3.54 -3.53 1.64
N ILE A 19 2.91 -2.35 1.54
CA ILE A 19 3.51 -1.16 0.93
C ILE A 19 4.79 -0.74 1.66
N GLN A 20 4.79 -0.70 3.00
CA GLN A 20 5.97 -0.35 3.80
C GLN A 20 7.13 -1.32 3.56
N SER A 21 6.84 -2.62 3.43
CA SER A 21 7.86 -3.63 3.14
C SER A 21 8.47 -3.45 1.74
N CYS A 22 7.64 -3.16 0.73
CA CYS A 22 8.10 -2.84 -0.61
C CYS A 22 8.99 -1.58 -0.61
N GLN A 23 8.51 -0.47 -0.04
CA GLN A 23 9.26 0.78 0.03
C GLN A 23 10.59 0.63 0.76
N SER A 24 10.61 -0.11 1.88
CA SER A 24 11.85 -0.42 2.59
C SER A 24 12.83 -1.19 1.70
N THR A 25 12.33 -2.12 0.87
CA THR A 25 13.17 -2.90 -0.04
C THR A 25 13.80 -2.02 -1.10
N PHE A 26 13.03 -1.10 -1.67
CA PHE A 26 13.52 -0.16 -2.68
C PHE A 26 14.57 0.80 -2.14
N HIS A 27 14.39 1.28 -0.90
CA HIS A 27 15.35 2.19 -0.27
C HIS A 27 16.68 1.51 0.09
N ASN A 28 16.64 0.22 0.44
CA ASN A 28 17.84 -0.52 0.81
C ASN A 28 18.63 -1.05 -0.39
N ASP A 29 18.02 -1.14 -1.57
CA ASP A 29 18.67 -1.57 -2.81
C ASP A 29 18.35 -0.62 -3.99
N PRO A 30 18.78 0.65 -3.92
CA PRO A 30 18.45 1.65 -4.93
C PRO A 30 19.06 1.34 -6.30
N GLU A 31 20.19 0.61 -6.35
CA GLU A 31 20.83 0.20 -7.59
C GLU A 31 20.01 -0.84 -8.35
N ASN A 32 19.31 -1.73 -7.65
CA ASN A 32 18.39 -2.64 -8.32
C ASN A 32 17.04 -1.98 -8.60
N PHE A 33 16.55 -1.12 -7.71
CA PHE A 33 15.23 -0.47 -7.79
C PHE A 33 15.25 0.97 -8.32
N PHE A 34 16.17 1.28 -9.23
CA PHE A 34 16.29 2.62 -9.83
C PHE A 34 15.10 3.01 -10.73
N SER A 35 14.40 2.02 -11.31
CA SER A 35 13.27 2.29 -12.19
C SER A 35 11.94 2.00 -11.49
N GLU A 36 10.97 2.88 -11.73
CA GLU A 36 9.59 2.72 -11.25
C GLU A 36 8.99 1.39 -11.70
N ARG A 37 9.31 0.96 -12.92
CA ARG A 37 8.88 -0.33 -13.46
C ARG A 37 9.35 -1.51 -12.63
N LYS A 38 10.62 -1.52 -12.20
CA LYS A 38 11.15 -2.60 -11.37
C LYS A 38 10.47 -2.63 -9.99
N LYS A 39 10.18 -1.46 -9.40
CA LYS A 39 9.44 -1.36 -8.12
C LYS A 39 8.05 -1.97 -8.24
N VAL A 40 7.32 -1.62 -9.30
CA VAL A 40 5.99 -2.16 -9.56
C VAL A 40 6.07 -3.67 -9.80
N LEU A 41 6.89 -4.13 -10.76
CA LEU A 41 6.99 -5.56 -11.08
C LEU A 41 7.39 -6.42 -9.87
N TYR A 42 8.34 -5.96 -9.07
CA TYR A 42 8.69 -6.62 -7.82
C TYR A 42 7.49 -6.76 -6.90
N SER A 43 6.76 -5.67 -6.67
CA SER A 43 5.57 -5.70 -5.80
C SER A 43 4.46 -6.60 -6.34
N THR A 44 4.28 -6.63 -7.66
CA THR A 44 3.27 -7.51 -8.29
C THR A 44 3.56 -8.99 -8.05
N SER A 45 4.82 -9.40 -7.86
CA SER A 45 5.17 -10.80 -7.57
C SER A 45 4.67 -11.31 -6.21
N PHE A 46 4.27 -10.39 -5.33
CA PHE A 46 3.70 -10.69 -4.01
C PHE A 46 2.18 -10.50 -3.97
N LEU A 47 1.56 -10.07 -5.07
CA LEU A 47 0.11 -10.00 -5.17
C LEU A 47 -0.47 -11.40 -5.41
N THR A 48 -1.47 -11.75 -4.62
CA THR A 48 -2.14 -13.05 -4.68
C THR A 48 -3.65 -12.86 -4.68
N GLY A 49 -4.43 -13.94 -4.77
CA GLY A 49 -5.89 -13.87 -4.62
C GLY A 49 -6.56 -12.88 -5.59
N ARG A 50 -7.36 -11.96 -5.05
CA ARG A 50 -8.09 -10.95 -5.83
C ARG A 50 -7.15 -9.90 -6.41
N ALA A 51 -6.14 -9.48 -5.66
CA ALA A 51 -5.15 -8.51 -6.13
C ALA A 51 -4.29 -9.08 -7.28
N GLY A 52 -3.91 -10.36 -7.19
CA GLY A 52 -3.21 -11.08 -8.25
C GLY A 52 -4.02 -11.16 -9.55
N LYS A 53 -5.30 -11.55 -9.46
CA LYS A 53 -6.21 -11.60 -10.63
C LYS A 53 -6.41 -10.23 -11.28
N TRP A 54 -6.43 -9.15 -10.50
CA TRP A 54 -6.56 -7.80 -11.03
C TRP A 54 -5.33 -7.37 -11.85
N ILE A 55 -4.12 -7.72 -11.41
CA ILE A 55 -2.90 -7.28 -12.08
C ILE A 55 -2.53 -8.15 -13.30
N GLU A 56 -2.99 -9.40 -13.33
CA GLU A 56 -2.74 -10.38 -14.39
C GLU A 56 -2.85 -9.84 -15.84
N PRO A 57 -3.95 -9.17 -16.26
CA PRO A 57 -4.08 -8.68 -17.65
C PRO A 57 -3.04 -7.61 -18.02
N TYR A 58 -2.53 -6.86 -17.04
CA TYR A 58 -1.45 -5.91 -17.27
C TYR A 58 -0.11 -6.63 -17.44
N LEU A 59 0.11 -7.72 -16.68
CA LEU A 59 1.32 -8.53 -16.76
C LEU A 59 1.39 -9.34 -18.06
N SER A 60 0.27 -9.81 -18.60
CA SER A 60 0.23 -10.51 -19.89
C SER A 60 0.77 -9.66 -21.05
N ASN A 61 0.74 -8.34 -20.92
CA ASN A 61 1.17 -7.38 -21.94
C ASN A 61 2.52 -6.71 -21.62
N ILE A 62 3.34 -7.27 -20.73
CA ILE A 62 4.58 -6.58 -20.30
C ILE A 62 5.61 -6.35 -21.42
N TYR A 63 5.63 -7.19 -22.45
CA TYR A 63 6.60 -7.09 -23.55
C TYR A 63 6.08 -6.32 -24.77
N ASN A 64 4.83 -5.85 -24.72
CA ASN A 64 4.27 -5.05 -25.80
C ASN A 64 4.81 -3.61 -25.73
N GLU A 65 4.94 -2.97 -26.91
CA GLU A 65 5.48 -1.62 -27.05
C GLU A 65 4.69 -0.59 -26.21
N GLU A 66 3.39 -0.77 -26.08
CA GLU A 66 2.53 0.00 -25.18
C GLU A 66 2.49 -0.63 -23.79
N THR A 67 3.56 -0.46 -23.01
CA THR A 67 3.53 -0.87 -21.60
C THR A 67 2.49 -0.03 -20.83
N PRO A 68 1.55 -0.65 -20.10
CA PRO A 68 0.56 0.08 -19.31
C PRO A 68 1.19 1.09 -18.35
N TYR A 69 0.63 2.30 -18.28
CA TYR A 69 1.07 3.35 -17.35
C TYR A 69 1.15 2.85 -15.90
N LEU A 70 0.23 1.96 -15.51
CA LEU A 70 0.20 1.26 -14.24
C LEU A 70 1.53 0.57 -13.88
N LEU A 71 2.17 -0.09 -14.85
CA LEU A 71 3.38 -0.85 -14.61
C LEU A 71 4.64 0.02 -14.54
N ASN A 72 4.56 1.28 -14.97
CA ASN A 72 5.72 2.19 -15.05
C ASN A 72 5.65 3.34 -14.03
N ASN A 73 4.66 3.36 -13.15
CA ASN A 73 4.49 4.43 -12.17
C ASN A 73 4.10 3.85 -10.80
N TRP A 74 5.02 3.92 -9.83
CA TRP A 74 4.79 3.40 -8.48
C TRP A 74 3.60 4.08 -7.79
N LYS A 75 3.55 5.41 -7.83
CA LYS A 75 2.49 6.18 -7.14
C LYS A 75 1.11 5.84 -7.70
N TRP A 76 1.00 5.69 -9.02
CA TRP A 76 -0.26 5.30 -9.64
C TRP A 76 -0.65 3.87 -9.29
N PHE A 77 0.31 2.93 -9.33
CA PHE A 77 0.08 1.56 -8.88
C PHE A 77 -0.41 1.48 -7.44
N GLU A 78 0.26 2.17 -6.51
CA GLU A 78 -0.08 2.23 -5.10
C GLU A 78 -1.50 2.79 -4.88
N ALA A 79 -1.83 3.89 -5.58
CA ALA A 79 -3.15 4.51 -5.50
C ALA A 79 -4.26 3.58 -6.03
N GLN A 80 -4.02 2.87 -7.14
CA GLN A 80 -4.99 1.90 -7.66
C GLN A 80 -5.18 0.73 -6.68
N LEU A 81 -4.08 0.22 -6.10
CA LEU A 81 -4.12 -0.85 -5.11
C LEU A 81 -4.92 -0.42 -3.86
N PHE A 82 -4.72 0.81 -3.40
CA PHE A 82 -5.47 1.39 -2.28
C PHE A 82 -6.96 1.52 -2.63
N ASN A 83 -7.30 2.14 -3.76
CA ASN A 83 -8.69 2.40 -4.13
C ASN A 83 -9.51 1.12 -4.38
N LEU A 84 -8.88 0.05 -4.86
CA LEU A 84 -9.58 -1.20 -5.21
C LEU A 84 -9.74 -2.17 -4.04
N PHE A 85 -8.80 -2.16 -3.09
CA PHE A 85 -8.71 -3.20 -2.05
C PHE A 85 -8.79 -2.67 -0.63
N ASN A 86 -8.85 -1.35 -0.44
CA ASN A 86 -9.15 -0.79 0.86
C ASN A 86 -10.68 -0.77 1.07
N ASP A 87 -11.13 -1.09 2.29
CA ASP A 87 -12.55 -1.09 2.62
C ASP A 87 -12.96 0.32 3.13
N PRO A 88 -13.86 1.04 2.44
CA PRO A 88 -14.35 2.34 2.91
C PRO A 88 -14.98 2.28 4.30
N ASN A 89 -15.55 1.14 4.71
CA ASN A 89 -16.12 0.97 6.03
C ASN A 89 -15.05 0.84 7.11
N GLU A 90 -13.90 0.24 6.81
CA GLU A 90 -12.77 0.15 7.74
C GLU A 90 -12.16 1.55 7.98
N ILE A 91 -12.09 2.41 6.95
CA ILE A 91 -11.69 3.82 7.10
C ILE A 91 -12.68 4.53 8.03
N ARG A 92 -13.98 4.44 7.74
CA ARG A 92 -15.03 5.06 8.57
C ARG A 92 -15.06 4.54 9.99
N LYS A 93 -14.79 3.25 10.19
CA LYS A 93 -14.73 2.64 11.50
C LYS A 93 -13.52 3.15 12.28
N ALA A 94 -12.36 3.28 11.64
CA ALA A 94 -11.19 3.89 12.27
C ALA A 94 -11.43 5.37 12.63
N GLU A 95 -12.12 6.13 11.77
CA GLU A 95 -12.55 7.51 12.05
C GLU A 95 -13.54 7.59 13.22
N HIS A 96 -14.54 6.69 13.26
CA HIS A 96 -15.48 6.62 14.37
C HIS A 96 -14.84 6.18 15.69
N GLU A 97 -13.91 5.23 15.65
CA GLU A 97 -13.13 4.82 16.82
C GLU A 97 -12.26 5.99 17.31
N PHE A 98 -11.68 6.78 16.39
CA PHE A 98 -10.94 8.00 16.74
C PHE A 98 -11.81 9.05 17.42
N ASP A 99 -13.00 9.34 16.89
CA ASP A 99 -13.93 10.29 17.53
C ASP A 99 -14.38 9.81 18.91
N ASN A 100 -14.66 8.51 19.07
CA ASN A 100 -15.01 7.92 20.34
C ASN A 100 -13.86 7.93 21.36
N LEU A 101 -12.62 7.73 20.91
CA LEU A 101 -11.42 7.83 21.75
C LEU A 101 -11.17 9.28 22.18
N ARG A 102 -11.32 10.26 21.27
CA ARG A 102 -11.20 11.70 21.59
C ARG A 102 -12.24 12.16 22.61
N ILE A 103 -13.45 11.61 22.56
CA ILE A 103 -14.50 11.89 23.56
C ILE A 103 -14.14 11.28 24.93
N LYS A 104 -13.40 10.17 24.95
CA LYS A 104 -12.99 9.46 26.18
C LYS A 104 -11.68 9.99 26.78
N GLU A 105 -10.78 10.55 25.97
CA GLU A 105 -9.44 11.02 26.33
C GLU A 105 -9.33 12.55 26.38
N SER A 106 -10.30 13.24 26.96
CA SER A 106 -10.24 14.68 27.26
C SER A 106 -9.15 15.06 28.29
N GLY A 107 -8.02 14.34 28.34
CA GLY A 107 -6.95 14.49 29.31
C GLY A 107 -5.51 14.21 28.85
N ASP A 108 -5.24 13.60 27.68
CA ASP A 108 -3.84 13.38 27.27
C ASP A 108 -3.56 13.61 25.77
N VAL A 109 -3.11 14.84 25.48
CA VAL A 109 -2.73 15.35 24.16
C VAL A 109 -1.54 14.58 23.56
N SER A 110 -0.76 13.87 24.38
CA SER A 110 0.50 13.22 23.97
C SER A 110 0.28 11.97 23.10
N LEU A 111 -0.74 11.16 23.40
CA LEU A 111 -1.11 9.97 22.61
C LEU A 111 -1.66 10.36 21.23
N SER A 112 -2.43 11.44 21.18
CA SER A 112 -2.99 11.99 19.94
C SER A 112 -1.90 12.43 18.96
N ILE A 113 -0.82 13.08 19.42
CA ILE A 113 0.26 13.55 18.54
C ILE A 113 1.06 12.37 17.97
N ALA A 114 1.30 11.31 18.74
CA ALA A 114 2.04 10.14 18.27
C ALA A 114 1.27 9.38 17.17
N TYR A 115 -0.05 9.22 17.34
CA TYR A 115 -0.89 8.54 16.35
C TYR A 115 -1.14 9.40 15.10
N PHE A 116 -1.31 10.72 15.26
CA PHE A 116 -1.43 11.64 14.14
C PHE A 116 -0.14 11.70 13.31
N ARG A 117 1.04 11.63 13.95
CA ARG A 117 2.32 11.52 13.24
C ARG A 117 2.44 10.21 12.45
N SER A 118 1.94 9.10 13.00
CA SER A 118 1.86 7.81 12.28
C SER A 118 0.93 7.87 11.05
N LEU A 119 -0.16 8.66 11.11
CA LEU A 119 -1.07 8.87 9.98
C LEU A 119 -0.55 9.89 8.97
N MET A 120 0.08 10.97 9.41
CA MET A 120 0.63 12.03 8.54
C MET A 120 1.93 11.60 7.85
N SER A 121 2.70 10.68 8.43
CA SER A 121 3.76 9.97 7.71
C SER A 121 3.21 8.94 6.69
N SER A 122 1.89 8.87 6.49
CA SER A 122 1.21 8.10 5.45
C SER A 122 0.47 8.98 4.43
N VAL A 123 0.94 10.21 4.23
CA VAL A 123 0.62 11.06 3.08
C VAL A 123 1.87 11.26 2.23
#